data_AF-A2FJ73-F1
#
_entry.id   AF-A2FJ73-F1
#
_cell.length_a   1.000
_cell.length_b   1.000
_cell.length_c   1.000
_cell.angle_alpha   90.00
_cell.angle_beta   90.00
_cell.angle_gamma   90.00
#
_symmetry.space_group_name_H-M   'P 1'
#
loop_
_entity.id
_entity.type
_entity.pdbx_description
1 polymer ?
#
loop_
_entity_poly.entity_id
_entity_poly.type
_entity_poly.pdbx_seq_one_letter_code
_entity_poly.pdbx_strand_id
1 'polypeptide(L)'
;MTEHEASKSNGSGEGASYSRKARTFVQKTKLVDKVFPLFDQMIKIVHFPKWITVIISIFVELQVLSVALWIYTPIYSRTSGGFTKYYEILNYIFSFQNPLDQSRTDGIHLIISACLAVATLVIIFSLTIYASYFYQIAPVYLYISAIILDIIDPIFIIPSAKCEFNELVKI
;
A
#
# COMPACT_ATOMS: atom_id res chain seq x y z
N MET A 1 11.06 16.99 71.69
CA MET A 1 9.97 16.03 71.46
C MET A 1 10.11 15.51 70.05
N THR A 2 10.46 14.23 69.97
CA THR A 2 10.47 13.33 68.80
C THR A 2 9.16 13.44 68.02
N GLU A 3 9.09 13.26 66.69
CA GLU A 3 9.37 12.02 65.97
C GLU A 3 9.73 12.26 64.48
N HIS A 4 10.62 11.39 64.01
CA HIS A 4 10.96 11.12 62.61
C HIS A 4 9.88 10.24 61.98
N GLU A 5 9.45 10.52 60.75
CA GLU A 5 9.10 9.45 59.80
C GLU A 5 9.56 9.81 58.38
N ALA A 6 10.73 9.28 58.03
CA ALA A 6 11.22 9.21 56.67
C ALA A 6 10.69 7.91 56.04
N SER A 7 9.74 8.02 55.10
CA SER A 7 9.31 6.88 54.29
C SER A 7 10.27 6.69 53.11
N LYS A 8 11.19 5.73 53.26
CA LYS A 8 11.98 5.15 52.16
C LYS A 8 11.17 4.03 51.54
N SER A 9 10.65 4.22 50.32
CA SER A 9 10.21 3.10 49.48
C SER A 9 11.34 2.73 48.50
N ASN A 10 12.08 1.70 48.90
CA ASN A 10 12.91 0.90 47.98
C ASN A 10 11.97 0.00 47.16
N GLY A 11 11.65 0.43 45.94
CA GLY A 11 10.91 -0.36 44.96
C GLY A 11 11.81 -0.85 43.83
N SER A 12 12.41 -2.01 44.06
CA SER A 12 12.85 -3.06 43.13
C SER A 12 12.98 -2.70 41.63
N GLY A 13 14.23 -2.60 41.18
CA GLY A 13 14.58 -2.59 39.77
C GLY A 13 14.41 -3.97 39.11
N GLU A 14 13.28 -4.18 38.44
CA GLU A 14 13.09 -5.26 37.44
C GLU A 14 12.43 -4.79 36.12
N GLY A 15 12.23 -3.48 35.93
CA GLY A 15 11.64 -2.92 34.70
C GLY A 15 12.64 -2.48 33.61
N ALA A 16 13.93 -2.45 33.90
CA ALA A 16 14.91 -1.79 33.04
C ALA A 16 15.24 -2.55 31.74
N SER A 17 15.08 -3.88 31.71
CA SER A 17 15.41 -4.69 30.53
C SER A 17 14.31 -4.64 29.45
N TYR A 18 13.03 -4.69 29.85
CA TYR A 18 11.90 -4.52 28.93
C TYR A 18 11.80 -3.08 28.39
N SER A 19 12.06 -2.07 29.22
CA SER A 19 12.05 -0.67 28.79
C SER A 19 13.22 -0.34 27.85
N ARG A 20 14.40 -0.96 28.02
CA ARG A 20 15.53 -0.75 27.11
C ARG A 20 15.29 -1.40 25.76
N LYS A 21 14.73 -2.63 25.68
CA LYS A 21 14.37 -3.28 24.41
C LYS A 21 13.27 -2.52 23.65
N ALA A 22 12.28 -1.98 24.38
CA ALA A 22 11.27 -1.09 23.82
C ALA A 22 11.85 0.25 23.32
N ARG A 23 12.77 0.88 24.05
CA ARG A 23 13.46 2.11 23.59
C ARG A 23 14.37 1.87 22.37
N THR A 24 15.02 0.72 22.27
CA THR A 24 15.82 0.36 21.09
C THR A 24 14.93 0.08 19.86
N PHE A 25 13.71 -0.45 20.08
CA PHE A 25 12.72 -0.63 19.01
C PHE A 25 12.15 0.72 18.54
N VAL A 26 11.86 1.63 19.48
CA VAL A 26 11.40 3.01 19.21
C VAL A 26 12.48 3.86 18.51
N GLN A 27 13.77 3.58 18.69
CA GLN A 27 14.83 4.26 17.93
C GLN A 27 14.97 3.77 16.48
N LYS A 28 14.43 2.60 16.13
CA LYS A 28 14.49 2.05 14.76
C LYS A 28 13.29 2.45 13.90
N THR A 29 12.22 3.00 14.46
CA THR A 29 11.03 3.45 13.72
C THR A 29 11.14 4.85 13.11
N LYS A 30 12.30 5.52 13.19
CA LYS A 30 12.49 6.92 12.73
C LYS A 30 12.00 7.24 11.31
N LEU A 31 11.97 6.26 10.41
CA LEU A 31 11.42 6.47 9.06
C LEU A 31 9.90 6.37 9.04
N VAL A 32 9.32 5.36 9.69
CA VAL A 32 7.86 5.21 9.83
C VAL A 32 7.26 6.41 10.56
N ASP A 33 7.94 6.88 11.62
CA ASP A 33 7.52 8.03 12.43
C ASP A 33 7.52 9.35 11.63
N LYS A 34 8.29 9.43 10.54
CA LYS A 34 8.33 10.60 9.63
C LYS A 34 7.31 10.52 8.51
N VAL A 35 6.98 9.31 8.07
CA VAL A 35 6.04 9.05 6.99
C VAL A 35 4.60 9.08 7.49
N PHE A 36 4.35 8.68 8.74
CA PHE A 36 3.00 8.67 9.32
C PHE A 36 2.32 10.05 9.33
N PRO A 37 2.99 11.16 9.72
CA PRO A 37 2.40 12.50 9.63
C PRO A 37 2.00 12.91 8.22
N LEU A 38 2.73 12.47 7.19
CA LEU A 38 2.40 12.75 5.79
C LEU A 38 1.06 12.11 5.41
N PHE A 39 0.89 10.82 5.72
CA PHE A 39 -0.37 10.10 5.48
C PHE A 39 -1.52 10.67 6.31
N ASP A 40 -1.27 11.05 7.57
CA ASP A 40 -2.28 11.69 8.42
C ASP A 40 -2.72 13.05 7.85
N GLN A 41 -1.79 13.87 7.34
CA GLN A 41 -2.14 15.12 6.64
C GLN A 41 -2.91 14.86 5.34
N MET A 42 -2.51 13.84 4.57
CA MET A 42 -3.19 13.47 3.34
C MET A 42 -4.64 13.07 3.61
N ILE A 43 -4.89 12.22 4.61
CA ILE A 43 -6.26 11.78 4.99
C ILE A 43 -7.11 12.95 5.49
N LYS A 44 -6.52 13.92 6.21
CA LYS A 44 -7.25 15.06 6.78
C LYS A 44 -7.56 16.17 5.78
N ILE A 45 -6.71 16.36 4.78
CA ILE A 45 -6.81 17.50 3.84
C ILE A 45 -7.43 17.05 2.51
N VAL A 46 -7.10 15.84 2.05
CA VAL A 46 -7.59 15.34 0.78
C VAL A 46 -8.99 14.79 0.96
N HIS A 47 -9.96 15.65 0.67
CA HIS A 47 -11.35 15.25 0.53
C HIS A 47 -11.75 15.33 -0.95
N PHE A 48 -11.95 14.16 -1.56
CA PHE A 48 -12.61 14.08 -2.85
C PHE A 48 -14.12 14.23 -2.66
N PRO A 49 -14.85 14.73 -3.67
CA PRO A 49 -16.31 14.67 -3.69
C PRO A 49 -16.78 13.24 -3.44
N LYS A 50 -17.83 13.06 -2.62
CA LYS A 50 -18.31 11.73 -2.19
C LYS A 50 -18.51 10.75 -3.34
N TRP A 51 -19.01 11.22 -4.48
CA TRP A 51 -19.23 10.39 -5.66
C TRP A 51 -17.92 9.87 -6.28
N ILE A 52 -16.85 10.67 -6.29
CA ILE A 52 -15.51 10.24 -6.75
C ILE A 52 -14.95 9.19 -5.79
N THR A 53 -15.02 9.45 -4.47
CA THR A 53 -14.53 8.51 -3.47
C THR A 53 -15.21 7.16 -3.60
N VAL A 54 -16.54 7.13 -3.78
CA VAL A 54 -17.29 5.87 -3.98
C VAL A 54 -16.82 5.14 -5.24
N ILE A 55 -16.60 5.84 -6.35
CA ILE A 55 -16.11 5.22 -7.60
C ILE A 55 -14.71 4.62 -7.39
N ILE A 56 -13.81 5.37 -6.76
CA ILE A 56 -12.44 4.91 -6.47
C ILE A 56 -12.48 3.69 -5.53
N SER A 57 -13.26 3.74 -4.45
CA SER A 57 -13.39 2.62 -3.51
C SER A 57 -13.92 1.37 -4.19
N ILE A 58 -14.99 1.47 -5.00
CA ILE A 58 -15.52 0.34 -5.77
C ILE A 58 -14.45 -0.21 -6.71
N PHE A 59 -13.72 0.66 -7.41
CA PHE A 59 -12.65 0.25 -8.31
C PHE A 59 -11.54 -0.52 -7.56
N VAL A 60 -11.04 0.03 -6.44
CA VAL A 60 -10.00 -0.61 -5.61
C VAL A 60 -10.48 -1.94 -5.03
N GLU A 61 -11.72 -2.03 -4.55
CA GLU A 61 -12.31 -3.29 -4.06
C GLU A 61 -12.40 -4.35 -5.16
N LEU A 62 -12.80 -3.97 -6.38
CA LEU A 62 -12.82 -4.86 -7.54
C LEU A 62 -11.42 -5.33 -7.93
N GLN A 63 -10.42 -4.46 -7.83
CA GLN A 63 -9.01 -4.80 -8.06
C GLN A 63 -8.53 -5.81 -6.99
N VAL A 64 -8.76 -5.54 -5.71
CA VAL A 64 -8.41 -6.47 -4.61
C VAL A 64 -9.12 -7.83 -4.78
N LEU A 65 -10.40 -7.81 -5.17
CA LEU A 65 -11.16 -9.03 -5.46
C LEU A 65 -10.55 -9.79 -6.64
N SER A 66 -10.13 -9.10 -7.70
CA SER A 66 -9.47 -9.70 -8.86
C SER A 66 -8.16 -10.38 -8.47
N VAL A 67 -7.31 -9.72 -7.66
CA VAL A 67 -6.07 -10.33 -7.13
C VAL A 67 -6.37 -11.51 -6.20
N ALA A 68 -7.37 -11.39 -5.32
CA ALA A 68 -7.74 -12.48 -4.42
C ALA A 68 -8.22 -13.70 -5.20
N LEU A 69 -9.08 -13.52 -6.20
CA LEU A 69 -9.57 -14.60 -7.07
C LEU A 69 -8.48 -15.17 -7.99
N TRP A 70 -7.41 -14.42 -8.24
CA TRP A 70 -6.25 -14.86 -9.01
C TRP A 70 -5.57 -16.07 -8.38
N ILE A 71 -5.27 -15.98 -7.08
CA ILE A 71 -4.49 -16.98 -6.34
C ILE A 71 -5.22 -18.34 -6.34
N TYR A 72 -6.55 -18.33 -6.36
CA TYR A 72 -7.34 -19.52 -6.14
C TYR A 72 -7.64 -20.36 -7.39
N THR A 73 -7.23 -19.95 -8.60
CA THR A 73 -7.86 -20.61 -9.74
C THR A 73 -7.13 -20.57 -11.09
N PRO A 74 -7.05 -21.74 -11.77
CA PRO A 74 -7.34 -21.80 -13.20
C PRO A 74 -8.87 -21.68 -13.40
N ILE A 75 -9.48 -20.49 -13.19
CA ILE A 75 -10.96 -20.32 -13.24
C ILE A 75 -11.48 -20.83 -14.58
N TYR A 76 -10.72 -20.51 -15.63
CA TYR A 76 -11.01 -20.88 -17.01
C TYR A 76 -11.03 -22.39 -17.27
N SER A 77 -10.32 -23.19 -16.46
CA SER A 77 -10.34 -24.64 -16.64
C SER A 77 -11.56 -25.30 -16.00
N ARG A 78 -12.32 -24.58 -15.15
CA ARG A 78 -13.50 -25.09 -14.45
C ARG A 78 -14.82 -24.50 -14.94
N THR A 79 -14.79 -23.37 -15.64
CA THR A 79 -15.99 -22.79 -16.26
C THR A 79 -16.20 -23.33 -17.68
N SER A 80 -17.32 -24.01 -17.93
CA SER A 80 -17.74 -24.42 -19.28
C SER A 80 -18.89 -23.56 -19.79
N GLY A 81 -18.85 -23.15 -21.07
CA GLY A 81 -19.97 -22.50 -21.76
C GLY A 81 -19.94 -20.96 -21.77
N GLY A 82 -21.11 -20.32 -21.72
CA GLY A 82 -21.25 -18.86 -21.88
C GLY A 82 -20.58 -18.02 -20.78
N PHE A 83 -20.44 -18.57 -19.56
CA PHE A 83 -19.81 -17.89 -18.44
C PHE A 83 -18.30 -17.68 -18.64
N THR A 84 -17.63 -18.54 -19.41
CA THR A 84 -16.20 -18.39 -19.72
C THR A 84 -15.92 -17.07 -20.43
N LYS A 85 -16.74 -16.69 -21.41
CA LYS A 85 -16.62 -15.40 -22.12
C LYS A 85 -16.84 -14.19 -21.21
N TYR A 86 -17.75 -14.30 -20.25
CA TYR A 86 -18.01 -13.23 -19.29
C TYR A 86 -16.79 -12.98 -18.39
N TYR A 87 -16.22 -14.06 -17.84
CA TYR A 87 -15.00 -13.98 -17.03
C TYR A 87 -13.77 -13.56 -17.86
N GLU A 88 -13.69 -13.91 -19.13
CA GLU A 88 -12.64 -13.41 -20.03
C GLU A 88 -12.72 -11.89 -20.21
N ILE A 89 -13.91 -11.35 -20.46
CA ILE A 89 -14.11 -9.90 -20.64
C ILE A 89 -13.82 -9.14 -19.34
N LEU A 90 -14.33 -9.62 -18.20
CA LEU A 90 -14.07 -8.97 -16.91
C LEU A 90 -12.57 -8.92 -16.61
N ASN A 91 -11.87 -10.05 -16.75
CA ASN A 91 -10.43 -10.06 -16.50
C ASN A 91 -9.66 -9.26 -17.55
N TYR A 92 -10.10 -9.22 -18.81
CA TYR A 92 -9.49 -8.34 -19.79
C TYR A 92 -9.60 -6.86 -19.40
N ILE A 93 -10.75 -6.43 -18.87
CA ILE A 93 -10.97 -5.04 -18.43
C ILE A 93 -10.12 -4.72 -17.19
N PHE A 94 -10.07 -5.62 -16.20
CA PHE A 94 -9.36 -5.34 -14.94
C PHE A 94 -7.85 -5.57 -14.99
N SER A 95 -7.38 -6.53 -15.79
CA SER A 95 -5.96 -6.87 -15.92
C SER A 95 -5.31 -6.27 -17.18
N PHE A 96 -6.08 -5.62 -18.06
CA PHE A 96 -5.64 -5.10 -19.36
C PHE A 96 -4.92 -6.14 -20.25
N GLN A 97 -5.11 -7.42 -19.97
CA GLN A 97 -4.38 -8.51 -20.61
C GLN A 97 -5.34 -9.63 -21.01
N ASN A 98 -5.01 -10.33 -22.10
CA ASN A 98 -5.77 -11.51 -22.50
C ASN A 98 -5.52 -12.64 -21.47
N PRO A 99 -6.55 -13.14 -20.78
CA PRO A 99 -6.40 -14.20 -19.79
C PRO A 99 -5.89 -15.53 -20.38
N LEU A 100 -6.17 -15.79 -21.66
CA LEU A 100 -5.83 -17.05 -22.33
C LEU A 100 -4.41 -17.08 -22.91
N ASP A 101 -3.78 -15.92 -23.11
CA ASP A 101 -2.43 -15.84 -23.62
C ASP A 101 -1.42 -15.89 -22.47
N GLN A 102 -1.08 -17.11 -22.04
CA GLN A 102 -0.05 -17.37 -21.02
C GLN A 102 1.37 -17.32 -21.59
N SER A 103 1.52 -17.23 -22.91
CA SER A 103 2.81 -17.27 -23.60
C SER A 103 3.51 -15.92 -23.61
N ARG A 104 2.72 -14.84 -23.55
CA ARG A 104 3.19 -13.47 -23.65
C ARG A 104 3.44 -12.88 -22.26
N THR A 105 4.68 -12.97 -21.79
CA THR A 105 5.16 -12.14 -20.67
C THR A 105 5.33 -10.72 -21.21
N ASP A 106 4.33 -9.86 -21.03
CA ASP A 106 4.45 -8.45 -21.41
C ASP A 106 5.34 -7.72 -20.38
N GLY A 107 6.65 -7.96 -20.45
CA GLY A 107 7.65 -7.35 -19.58
C GLY A 107 7.61 -5.82 -19.56
N ILE A 108 7.01 -5.20 -20.59
CA ILE A 108 6.73 -3.77 -20.66
C ILE A 108 5.85 -3.31 -19.49
N HIS A 109 4.78 -4.06 -19.15
CA HIS A 109 3.91 -3.69 -18.03
C HIS A 109 4.62 -3.80 -16.68
N LEU A 110 5.47 -4.82 -16.53
CA LEU A 110 6.32 -4.98 -15.34
C LEU A 110 7.28 -3.79 -15.21
N ILE A 111 7.98 -3.41 -16.29
CA ILE A 111 8.88 -2.24 -16.28
C ILE A 111 8.11 -0.96 -15.94
N ILE A 112 6.94 -0.73 -16.53
CA ILE A 112 6.12 0.45 -16.24
C ILE A 112 5.70 0.48 -14.75
N SER A 113 5.21 -0.64 -14.22
CA SER A 113 4.82 -0.74 -12.81
C SER A 113 6.01 -0.52 -11.87
N ALA A 114 7.19 -1.04 -12.19
CA ALA A 114 8.40 -0.85 -11.42
C ALA A 114 8.87 0.62 -11.45
N CYS A 115 8.84 1.26 -12.63
CA CYS A 115 9.14 2.68 -12.76
C CYS A 115 8.15 3.54 -11.97
N LEU A 116 6.86 3.22 -12.03
CA LEU A 116 5.82 3.91 -11.28
C LEU A 116 6.03 3.76 -9.77
N ALA A 117 6.29 2.54 -9.28
CA ALA A 117 6.57 2.29 -7.87
C ALA A 117 7.79 3.08 -7.36
N VAL A 118 8.86 3.15 -8.15
CA VAL A 118 10.04 3.97 -7.82
C VAL A 118 9.69 5.46 -7.82
N ALA A 119 8.93 5.93 -8.80
CA ALA A 119 8.47 7.33 -8.86
C ALA A 119 7.61 7.69 -7.64
N THR A 120 6.67 6.84 -7.26
CA THR A 120 5.84 7.01 -6.07
C THR A 120 6.68 7.06 -4.79
N LEU A 121 7.67 6.17 -4.64
CA LEU A 121 8.61 6.22 -3.50
C LEU A 121 9.39 7.54 -3.45
N VAL A 122 9.86 8.02 -4.60
CA VAL A 122 10.56 9.32 -4.71
C VAL A 122 9.64 10.47 -4.31
N ILE A 123 8.36 10.45 -4.70
CA ILE A 123 7.38 11.48 -4.32
C ILE A 123 7.13 11.46 -2.81
N ILE A 124 6.85 10.29 -2.22
CA ILE A 124 6.66 10.14 -0.77
C ILE A 124 7.88 10.65 0.00
N PHE A 125 9.08 10.25 -0.44
CA PHE A 125 10.31 10.67 0.19
C PHE A 125 10.53 12.19 0.09
N SER A 126 10.29 12.76 -1.09
CA SER A 126 10.40 14.20 -1.33
C SER A 126 9.41 14.99 -0.45
N LEU A 127 8.18 14.52 -0.32
CA LEU A 127 7.18 15.14 0.55
C LEU A 127 7.50 14.99 2.03
N THR A 128 8.09 13.87 2.43
CA THR A 128 8.56 13.66 3.80
C THR A 128 9.67 14.66 4.15
N ILE A 129 10.61 14.89 3.23
CA ILE A 129 11.64 15.92 3.39
C ILE A 129 11.01 17.31 3.44
N TYR A 130 10.10 17.62 2.52
CA TYR A 130 9.41 18.91 2.47
C TYR A 130 8.63 19.20 3.77
N ALA A 131 7.91 18.20 4.28
CA ALA A 131 7.18 18.28 5.55
C ALA A 131 8.10 18.58 6.74
N SER A 132 9.32 18.04 6.73
CA SER A 132 10.32 18.31 7.77
C SER A 132 10.81 19.76 7.77
N TYR A 133 10.74 20.48 6.63
CA TYR A 133 11.16 21.88 6.53
C TYR A 133 10.00 22.87 6.74
N PHE A 134 8.83 22.58 6.16
CA PHE A 134 7.73 23.55 6.09
C PHE A 134 6.57 23.25 7.05
N TYR A 135 6.58 22.12 7.78
CA TYR A 135 5.54 21.60 8.70
C TYR A 135 4.14 21.37 8.07
N GLN A 136 3.72 22.21 7.14
CA GLN A 136 2.49 22.13 6.37
C GLN A 136 2.80 21.98 4.89
N ILE A 137 2.26 20.91 4.29
CA ILE A 137 2.39 20.64 2.87
C ILE A 137 1.29 21.40 2.12
N ALA A 138 1.64 22.05 1.01
CA ALA A 138 0.63 22.73 0.21
C ALA A 138 -0.41 21.70 -0.30
N PRO A 139 -1.72 22.00 -0.22
CA PRO A 139 -2.77 21.03 -0.55
C PRO A 139 -2.64 20.44 -1.95
N VAL A 140 -2.15 21.22 -2.92
CA VAL A 140 -1.96 20.78 -4.31
C VAL A 140 -1.08 19.53 -4.40
N TYR A 141 0.03 19.49 -3.65
CA TYR A 141 0.94 18.33 -3.67
C TYR A 141 0.32 17.10 -3.01
N LEU A 142 -0.52 17.30 -1.98
CA LEU A 142 -1.26 16.22 -1.33
C LEU A 142 -2.29 15.60 -2.29
N TYR A 143 -3.04 16.43 -3.03
CA TYR A 143 -3.99 15.95 -4.04
C TYR A 143 -3.32 15.16 -5.16
N ILE A 144 -2.18 15.65 -5.68
CA ILE A 144 -1.41 14.93 -6.72
C ILE A 144 -0.95 13.57 -6.19
N SER A 145 -0.43 13.53 -4.96
CA SER A 145 0.06 12.29 -4.36
C SER A 145 -1.04 11.29 -4.09
N ALA A 146 -2.19 11.75 -3.60
CA ALA A 146 -3.36 10.91 -3.41
C ALA A 146 -3.89 10.33 -4.72
N ILE A 147 -3.92 11.12 -5.81
CA ILE A 147 -4.31 10.59 -7.13
C ILE A 147 -3.34 9.50 -7.60
N ILE A 148 -2.04 9.73 -7.45
CA ILE A 148 -1.03 8.74 -7.86
C ILE A 148 -1.17 7.46 -7.03
N LEU A 149 -1.25 7.59 -5.70
CA LEU A 149 -1.30 6.46 -4.77
C LEU A 149 -2.63 5.69 -4.80
N ASP A 150 -3.76 6.39 -4.82
CA ASP A 150 -5.07 5.76 -4.66
C ASP A 150 -5.70 5.34 -6.00
N ILE A 151 -5.26 5.93 -7.12
CA ILE A 151 -5.84 5.66 -8.45
C ILE A 151 -4.80 5.04 -9.38
N ILE A 152 -3.67 5.72 -9.59
CA ILE A 152 -2.72 5.30 -10.64
C ILE A 152 -2.00 4.01 -10.23
N ASP A 153 -1.45 3.93 -9.02
CA ASP A 153 -0.72 2.74 -8.55
C ASP A 153 -1.56 1.45 -8.63
N PRO A 154 -2.80 1.38 -8.09
CA PRO A 154 -3.63 0.18 -8.18
C PRO A 154 -3.93 -0.27 -9.61
N ILE A 155 -4.07 0.66 -10.57
CA ILE A 155 -4.33 0.34 -11.98
C ILE A 155 -3.18 -0.47 -12.59
N PHE A 156 -1.94 -0.17 -12.21
CA PHE A 156 -0.75 -0.78 -12.81
C PHE A 156 -0.24 -2.02 -12.05
N ILE A 157 -0.65 -2.23 -10.80
CA ILE A 157 -0.21 -3.36 -9.97
C ILE A 157 -0.75 -4.71 -10.49
N ILE A 158 -2.01 -4.79 -10.91
CA ILE A 158 -2.61 -6.07 -11.36
C ILE A 158 -1.98 -6.61 -12.65
N PRO A 159 -1.80 -5.81 -13.72
CA PRO A 159 -1.17 -6.29 -14.95
C PRO A 159 0.27 -6.81 -14.71
N SER A 160 0.98 -6.24 -13.74
CA SER A 160 2.34 -6.68 -13.38
C SER A 160 2.37 -7.97 -12.56
N ALA A 161 1.44 -8.16 -11.61
CA ALA A 161 1.42 -9.35 -10.76
C ALA A 161 1.20 -10.66 -11.55
N LYS A 162 0.41 -10.60 -12.64
CA LYS A 162 0.25 -11.72 -13.59
C LYS A 162 1.58 -12.18 -14.19
N CYS A 163 2.41 -11.21 -14.58
CA CYS A 163 3.63 -11.43 -15.36
C CYS A 163 4.64 -12.27 -14.57
N GLU A 164 4.81 -11.94 -13.27
CA GLU A 164 5.75 -12.63 -12.36
C GLU A 164 5.31 -14.06 -12.04
N PHE A 165 4.00 -14.30 -11.83
CA PHE A 165 3.50 -15.65 -11.54
C PHE A 165 3.75 -16.63 -12.70
N ASN A 166 3.60 -16.17 -13.95
CA ASN A 166 3.86 -17.00 -15.13
C ASN A 166 5.35 -17.36 -15.29
N GLU A 167 6.28 -16.51 -14.82
CA GLU A 167 7.71 -16.85 -14.80
C GLU A 167 8.03 -17.88 -13.71
N LEU A 168 7.46 -17.73 -12.51
CA LEU A 168 7.68 -18.66 -11.40
C LEU A 168 7.16 -20.08 -11.68
N VAL A 169 6.09 -20.22 -12.47
CA VAL A 169 5.53 -21.54 -12.86
C VAL A 169 6.35 -22.22 -13.98
N LYS A 170 7.21 -21.48 -14.70
CA LYS A 170 8.07 -22.05 -15.76
C LYS A 170 9.38 -22.64 -15.22
N ILE A 171 9.72 -22.41 -13.95
CA ILE A 171 10.91 -22.93 -13.25
C ILE A 171 10.53 -24.23 -12.53
#